data_AF-A0A017T2R4-F1
#
_entry.id   AF-A0A017T2R4-F1
#
_cell.length_a   1.000
_cell.length_b   1.000
_cell.length_c   1.000
_cell.angle_alpha   90.00
_cell.angle_beta   90.00
_cell.angle_gamma   90.00
#
_symmetry.space_group_name_H-M   'P 1'
#
loop_
_entity.id
_entity.type
_entity.pdbx_description
1 polymer ?
#
loop_
_entity_poly.entity_id
_entity_poly.type
_entity_poly.pdbx_seq_one_letter_code
_entity_poly.pdbx_strand_id
1 'polypeptide(L)'
;MKIVERSFVAAAALAALTFTDAAHAQAEVRTEEQWYGWQTTIGLGTAYSLAGVGLFVDAFEDYRGWFVGPAFGIYALTGPIVHLAHGRGGAAAGSLGLNLGVPLSAGFLGAGIYCLIDDCNGSYRGLAAVVAGIVFGTAGMVAANVIDVAVLSFEEVEVSAGSAKRSLGVGPAQYVPIFQYGGRF
;
A
#
# COMPACT_ATOMS: atom_id res chain seq x y z
N MET A 1 -61.86 21.27 -31.24
CA MET A 1 -60.93 21.56 -30.12
C MET A 1 -60.22 20.34 -29.53
N LYS A 2 -60.71 19.09 -29.64
CA LYS A 2 -60.06 17.89 -29.05
C LYS A 2 -58.70 17.47 -29.66
N ILE A 3 -58.33 17.99 -30.84
CA ILE A 3 -57.08 17.62 -31.53
C ILE A 3 -55.88 18.36 -30.94
N VAL A 4 -56.06 19.58 -30.42
CA VAL A 4 -54.96 20.41 -29.89
C VAL A 4 -54.48 19.88 -28.53
N GLU A 5 -55.38 19.34 -27.71
CA GLU A 5 -55.06 18.76 -26.39
C GLU A 5 -54.17 17.51 -26.49
N ARG A 6 -54.39 16.65 -27.50
CA ARG A 6 -53.62 15.42 -27.66
C ARG A 6 -52.17 15.67 -28.11
N SER A 7 -51.95 16.72 -28.91
CA SER A 7 -50.62 17.10 -29.37
C SER A 7 -49.73 17.63 -28.25
N PHE A 8 -50.32 18.33 -27.27
CA PHE A 8 -49.57 18.87 -26.13
C PHE A 8 -49.09 17.78 -25.17
N VAL A 9 -49.93 16.79 -24.90
CA VAL A 9 -49.57 15.65 -24.03
C VAL A 9 -48.48 14.78 -24.67
N ALA A 10 -48.54 14.56 -25.99
CA ALA A 10 -47.52 13.83 -26.72
C ALA A 10 -46.17 14.56 -26.74
N ALA A 11 -46.17 15.89 -26.94
CA ALA A 11 -44.96 16.69 -26.91
C ALA A 11 -44.30 16.74 -25.51
N ALA A 12 -45.10 16.85 -24.45
CA ALA A 12 -44.61 16.83 -23.08
C ALA A 12 -44.01 15.46 -22.69
N ALA A 13 -44.64 14.35 -23.11
CA ALA A 13 -44.12 13.01 -22.88
C ALA A 13 -42.81 12.74 -23.64
N LEU A 14 -42.70 13.22 -24.88
CA LEU A 14 -41.48 13.10 -25.67
C LEU A 14 -40.34 13.94 -25.09
N ALA A 15 -40.64 15.16 -24.64
CA ALA A 15 -39.68 16.01 -23.92
C ALA A 15 -39.21 15.31 -22.64
N ALA A 16 -40.12 14.81 -21.81
CA ALA A 16 -39.77 14.09 -20.58
C ALA A 16 -38.84 12.89 -20.84
N LEU A 17 -39.10 12.10 -21.89
CA LEU A 17 -38.25 10.96 -22.28
C LEU A 17 -36.84 11.41 -22.72
N THR A 18 -36.73 12.51 -23.48
CA THR A 18 -35.42 13.06 -23.90
C THR A 18 -34.63 13.74 -22.78
N PHE A 19 -35.30 14.29 -21.77
CA PHE A 19 -34.63 14.90 -20.60
C PHE A 19 -34.10 13.84 -19.61
N THR A 20 -34.73 12.67 -19.51
CA THR A 20 -34.21 11.56 -18.69
C THR A 20 -32.85 11.07 -19.16
N ASP A 21 -32.60 11.00 -20.47
CA ASP A 21 -31.29 10.58 -21.01
C ASP A 21 -30.19 11.61 -20.71
N ALA A 22 -30.50 12.91 -20.82
CA ALA A 22 -29.56 13.98 -20.51
C ALA A 22 -29.27 14.10 -19.01
N ALA A 23 -30.23 13.76 -18.14
CA ALA A 23 -30.05 13.72 -16.69
C ALA A 23 -29.30 12.45 -16.25
N HIS A 24 -29.47 11.31 -16.93
CA HIS A 24 -28.66 10.11 -16.72
C HIS A 24 -27.26 10.21 -17.33
N ALA A 25 -27.03 11.12 -18.27
CA ALA A 25 -25.71 11.54 -18.71
C ALA A 25 -24.99 12.46 -17.69
N GLN A 26 -25.48 12.56 -16.45
CA GLN A 26 -24.65 12.96 -15.31
C GLN A 26 -23.39 12.11 -15.35
N ALA A 27 -22.28 12.75 -15.73
CA ALA A 27 -21.01 12.13 -16.01
C ALA A 27 -20.73 11.06 -14.96
N GLU A 28 -20.70 9.80 -15.40
CA GLU A 28 -20.24 8.69 -14.60
C GLU A 28 -18.94 9.13 -13.93
N VAL A 29 -18.95 9.23 -12.60
CA VAL A 29 -17.77 9.63 -11.83
C VAL A 29 -16.78 8.50 -12.03
N ARG A 30 -15.89 8.69 -13.00
CA ARG A 30 -14.88 7.70 -13.30
C ARG A 30 -13.90 7.71 -12.15
N THR A 31 -13.80 6.61 -11.43
CA THR A 31 -12.73 6.40 -10.47
C THR A 31 -11.53 5.79 -11.20
N GLU A 32 -10.33 6.27 -10.85
CA GLU A 32 -9.08 5.66 -11.27
C GLU A 32 -8.31 5.21 -10.02
N GLU A 33 -7.68 4.05 -10.09
CA GLU A 33 -6.80 3.57 -9.03
C GLU A 33 -5.44 4.24 -9.14
N GLN A 34 -5.03 4.91 -8.07
CA GLN A 34 -3.73 5.54 -7.94
C GLN A 34 -2.86 4.76 -6.95
N TRP A 35 -1.66 4.37 -7.38
CA TRP A 35 -0.70 3.70 -6.51
C TRP A 35 0.12 4.70 -5.70
N TYR A 36 0.19 4.50 -4.39
CA TYR A 36 0.95 5.33 -3.46
C TYR A 36 2.02 4.56 -2.68
N GLY A 37 2.31 3.30 -3.07
CA GLY A 37 3.23 2.42 -2.33
C GLY A 37 4.68 2.90 -2.25
N TRP A 38 5.12 3.81 -3.12
CA TRP A 38 6.45 4.43 -3.02
C TRP A 38 6.68 5.15 -1.68
N GLN A 39 5.62 5.72 -1.07
CA GLN A 39 5.72 6.39 0.23
C GLN A 39 6.11 5.39 1.33
N THR A 40 5.46 4.22 1.33
CA THR A 40 5.79 3.10 2.20
C THR A 40 7.23 2.64 1.95
N THR A 41 7.64 2.49 0.69
CA THR A 41 9.01 2.07 0.33
C THR A 41 10.08 3.01 0.89
N ILE A 42 9.85 4.32 0.93
CA ILE A 42 10.81 5.27 1.54
C ILE A 42 10.99 4.98 3.03
N GLY A 43 9.90 4.88 3.79
CA GLY A 43 9.99 4.62 5.23
C GLY A 43 10.59 3.25 5.53
N LEU A 44 10.32 2.23 4.71
CA LEU A 44 10.97 0.93 4.78
C LEU A 44 12.48 1.02 4.48
N GLY A 45 12.86 1.78 3.46
CA GLY A 45 14.27 2.07 3.15
C GLY A 45 14.98 2.71 4.32
N THR A 46 14.33 3.66 5.01
CA THR A 46 14.84 4.26 6.25
C THR A 46 14.97 3.23 7.37
N ALA A 47 13.95 2.39 7.60
CA ALA A 47 13.99 1.35 8.63
C ALA A 47 15.16 0.38 8.42
N TYR A 48 15.33 -0.15 7.20
CA TYR A 48 16.40 -1.08 6.89
C TYR A 48 17.78 -0.45 6.91
N SER A 49 17.91 0.80 6.46
CA SER A 49 19.18 1.52 6.56
C SER A 49 19.57 1.74 8.02
N LEU A 50 18.60 2.14 8.86
CA LEU A 50 18.84 2.34 10.30
C LEU A 50 19.20 1.02 11.00
N ALA A 51 18.51 -0.07 10.68
CA ALA A 51 18.86 -1.40 11.18
C ALA A 51 20.28 -1.81 10.75
N GLY A 52 20.62 -1.62 9.48
CA GLY A 52 21.95 -1.93 8.95
C GLY A 52 23.06 -1.11 9.61
N VAL A 53 22.85 0.19 9.80
CA VAL A 53 23.78 1.07 10.54
C VAL A 53 23.90 0.61 11.99
N GLY A 54 22.80 0.26 12.65
CA GLY A 54 22.80 -0.27 14.01
C GLY A 54 23.64 -1.53 14.15
N LEU A 55 23.41 -2.51 13.28
CA LEU A 55 24.18 -3.76 13.25
C LEU A 55 25.67 -3.51 12.94
N PHE A 56 25.96 -2.54 12.08
CA PHE A 56 27.34 -2.16 11.77
C PHE A 56 28.02 -1.54 12.99
N VAL A 57 27.40 -0.56 13.66
CA VAL A 57 27.98 0.10 14.85
C VAL A 57 28.17 -0.87 16.00
N ASP A 58 27.17 -1.72 16.30
CA ASP A 58 27.26 -2.76 17.35
C ASP A 58 28.39 -3.78 17.06
N ALA A 59 28.86 -3.91 15.82
CA ALA A 59 29.98 -4.79 15.47
C ALA A 59 31.36 -4.19 15.78
N PHE A 60 31.47 -2.86 15.86
CA PHE A 60 32.74 -2.15 16.13
C PHE A 60 32.80 -1.52 17.51
N GLU A 61 31.66 -1.24 18.13
CA GLU A 61 31.54 -0.60 19.42
C GLU A 61 30.60 -1.41 20.33
N ASP A 62 30.85 -1.39 21.63
CA ASP A 62 30.01 -2.11 22.63
C ASP A 62 28.68 -1.35 22.91
N TYR A 63 28.14 -0.69 21.88
CA TYR A 63 26.78 -0.14 21.91
C TYR A 63 25.80 -1.29 21.78
N ARG A 64 24.84 -1.36 22.70
CA ARG A 64 23.88 -2.47 22.74
C ARG A 64 22.56 -2.04 22.13
N GLY A 65 22.40 -2.20 20.81
CA GLY A 65 21.10 -2.34 20.17
C GLY A 65 20.18 -1.10 20.18
N TRP A 66 20.70 0.09 20.47
CA TRP A 66 19.89 1.33 20.55
C TRP A 66 19.11 1.61 19.26
N PHE A 67 19.66 1.20 18.11
CA PHE A 67 19.06 1.43 16.80
C PHE A 67 18.02 0.39 16.39
N VAL A 68 18.02 -0.80 17.00
CA VAL A 68 17.12 -1.90 16.62
C VAL A 68 15.67 -1.55 16.94
N GLY A 69 15.41 -1.00 18.13
CA GLY A 69 14.07 -0.59 18.55
C GLY A 69 13.43 0.45 17.62
N PRO A 70 14.08 1.61 17.38
CA PRO A 70 13.61 2.60 16.42
C PRO A 70 13.46 2.05 14.99
N ALA A 71 14.41 1.25 14.50
CA ALA A 71 14.30 0.66 13.16
C ALA A 71 13.07 -0.24 13.04
N PHE A 72 12.81 -1.07 14.05
CA PHE A 72 11.61 -1.92 14.09
C PHE A 72 10.32 -1.09 14.21
N GLY A 73 10.33 -0.01 14.98
CA GLY A 73 9.21 0.93 15.08
C GLY A 73 8.87 1.58 13.74
N ILE A 74 9.89 2.05 13.01
CA ILE A 74 9.71 2.63 11.66
C ILE A 74 9.17 1.55 10.72
N TYR A 75 9.76 0.35 10.71
CA TYR A 75 9.29 -0.78 9.90
C TYR A 75 7.79 -1.08 10.16
N ALA A 76 7.41 -1.29 11.42
CA ALA A 76 6.07 -1.73 11.77
C ALA A 76 5.00 -0.65 11.50
N LEU A 77 5.34 0.64 11.64
CA LEU A 77 4.37 1.74 11.59
C LEU A 77 4.34 2.51 10.27
N THR A 78 5.36 2.40 9.42
CA THR A 78 5.41 3.14 8.14
C THR A 78 4.17 2.86 7.29
N GLY A 79 3.90 1.59 6.96
CA GLY A 79 2.72 1.20 6.16
C GLY A 79 1.41 1.68 6.80
N PRO A 80 1.12 1.32 8.06
CA PRO A 80 -0.11 1.75 8.74
C PRO A 80 -0.34 3.27 8.74
N ILE A 81 0.70 4.06 9.02
CA ILE A 81 0.61 5.53 9.00
C ILE A 81 0.29 6.04 7.59
N VAL A 82 0.96 5.51 6.57
CA VAL A 82 0.70 5.88 5.17
C VAL A 82 -0.73 5.52 4.77
N HIS A 83 -1.21 4.29 5.03
CA HIS A 83 -2.59 3.93 4.70
C HIS A 83 -3.63 4.79 5.45
N LEU A 84 -3.37 5.15 6.72
CA LEU A 84 -4.25 6.06 7.47
C LEU A 84 -4.26 7.47 6.90
N ALA A 85 -3.11 7.98 6.44
CA ALA A 85 -3.02 9.29 5.78
C ALA A 85 -3.86 9.36 4.50
N HIS A 86 -4.04 8.22 3.81
CA HIS A 86 -4.90 8.05 2.66
C HIS A 86 -6.36 7.67 3.01
N GLY A 87 -6.75 7.70 4.29
CA GLY A 87 -8.11 7.36 4.73
C GLY A 87 -8.45 5.86 4.64
N ARG A 88 -7.46 4.98 4.44
CA ARG A 88 -7.65 3.54 4.21
C ARG A 88 -7.41 2.74 5.49
N GLY A 89 -8.30 2.91 6.47
CA GLY A 89 -8.18 2.27 7.79
C GLY A 89 -8.11 0.73 7.75
N GLY A 90 -8.87 0.08 6.86
CA GLY A 90 -8.80 -1.37 6.66
C GLY A 90 -7.44 -1.83 6.15
N ALA A 91 -6.86 -1.10 5.18
CA ALA A 91 -5.52 -1.37 4.68
C ALA A 91 -4.46 -1.12 5.77
N ALA A 92 -4.61 -0.09 6.60
CA ALA A 92 -3.71 0.18 7.72
C ALA A 92 -3.67 -0.96 8.74
N ALA A 93 -4.84 -1.49 9.14
CA ALA A 93 -4.93 -2.63 10.03
C ALA A 93 -4.33 -3.90 9.39
N GLY A 94 -4.59 -4.12 8.10
CA GLY A 94 -4.00 -5.21 7.32
C GLY A 94 -2.47 -5.13 7.28
N SER A 95 -1.92 -3.96 6.97
CA SER A 95 -0.49 -3.67 6.94
C SER A 95 0.19 -3.93 8.29
N LEU A 96 -0.43 -3.47 9.39
CA LEU A 96 0.09 -3.73 10.74
C LEU A 96 0.09 -5.24 11.06
N GLY A 97 -1.00 -5.93 10.71
CA GLY A 97 -1.12 -7.37 10.88
C GLY A 97 -0.07 -8.15 10.07
N LEU A 98 0.19 -7.74 8.82
CA LEU A 98 1.23 -8.32 7.98
C LEU A 98 2.63 -8.09 8.58
N ASN A 99 2.95 -6.83 8.95
CA ASN A 99 4.27 -6.45 9.43
C ASN A 99 4.63 -7.06 10.79
N LEU A 100 3.65 -7.42 11.61
CA LEU A 100 3.91 -8.12 12.88
C LEU A 100 3.75 -9.63 12.74
N GLY A 101 2.65 -10.07 12.12
CA GLY A 101 2.27 -11.47 12.06
C GLY A 101 3.18 -12.31 11.16
N VAL A 102 3.51 -11.83 9.96
CA VAL A 102 4.31 -12.60 8.99
C VAL A 102 5.75 -12.80 9.49
N PRO A 103 6.48 -11.77 9.96
CA PRO A 103 7.84 -11.98 10.50
C PRO A 103 7.87 -12.89 11.72
N LEU A 104 6.92 -12.72 12.65
CA LEU A 104 6.88 -13.54 13.87
C LEU A 104 6.62 -15.01 13.52
N SER A 105 5.61 -15.27 12.69
CA SER A 105 5.30 -16.65 12.26
C SER A 105 6.43 -17.27 11.46
N ALA A 106 7.05 -16.52 10.53
CA ALA A 106 8.21 -16.99 9.79
C ALA A 106 9.40 -17.29 10.73
N GLY A 107 9.64 -16.45 11.72
CA GLY A 107 10.71 -16.66 12.69
C GLY A 107 10.50 -17.91 13.56
N PHE A 108 9.28 -18.12 14.06
CA PHE A 108 8.95 -19.36 14.78
C PHE A 108 9.09 -20.59 13.89
N LEU A 109 8.65 -20.50 12.63
CA LEU A 109 8.79 -21.58 11.66
C LEU A 109 10.27 -21.89 11.39
N GLY A 110 11.11 -20.88 11.18
CA GLY A 110 12.55 -21.05 10.95
C GLY A 110 13.26 -21.71 12.14
N ALA A 111 12.97 -21.25 13.36
CA ALA A 111 13.49 -21.86 14.58
C ALA A 111 13.01 -23.32 14.73
N GLY A 112 11.73 -23.59 14.45
CA GLY A 112 11.15 -24.94 14.48
C GLY A 112 11.78 -25.89 13.46
N ILE A 113 11.93 -25.44 12.21
CA ILE A 113 12.60 -26.21 11.14
C ILE A 113 14.04 -26.54 11.56
N TYR A 114 14.77 -25.58 12.13
CA TYR A 114 16.12 -25.83 12.60
C TYR A 114 16.16 -26.93 13.69
N CYS A 115 15.24 -26.87 14.67
CA CYS A 115 15.17 -27.90 15.71
C CYS A 115 14.74 -29.28 15.21
N LEU A 116 13.94 -29.35 14.15
CA LEU A 116 13.60 -30.62 13.51
C LEU A 116 14.81 -31.28 12.83
N ILE A 117 15.80 -30.48 12.42
CA ILE A 117 16.99 -30.96 11.70
C ILE A 117 18.15 -31.26 12.67
N ASP A 118 18.31 -30.47 13.74
CA ASP A 118 19.48 -30.56 14.64
C ASP A 118 19.12 -30.66 16.13
N ASP A 119 18.14 -31.49 16.51
CA ASP A 119 17.73 -31.95 17.87
C ASP A 119 17.65 -30.92 19.03
N CYS A 120 17.95 -29.64 18.81
CA CYS A 120 18.00 -28.48 19.73
C CYS A 120 18.52 -28.71 21.16
N ASN A 121 19.20 -29.83 21.43
CA ASN A 121 19.68 -30.21 22.75
C ASN A 121 21.06 -29.58 23.02
N GLY A 122 21.12 -28.66 23.98
CA GLY A 122 22.35 -28.02 24.46
C GLY A 122 22.42 -26.51 24.20
N SER A 123 23.20 -25.79 25.00
CA SER A 123 23.21 -24.32 25.06
C SER A 123 23.60 -23.64 23.73
N TYR A 124 24.51 -24.23 22.95
CA TYR A 124 24.94 -23.66 21.67
C TYR A 124 23.92 -23.88 20.53
N ARG A 125 23.08 -24.92 20.61
CA ARG A 125 22.05 -25.21 19.60
C ARG A 125 20.84 -24.31 19.72
N GLY A 126 20.49 -23.90 20.94
CA GLY A 126 19.45 -22.89 21.16
C GLY A 126 19.77 -21.55 20.49
N LEU A 127 21.04 -21.12 20.54
CA LEU A 127 21.48 -19.92 19.83
C LEU A 127 21.31 -20.05 18.31
N ALA A 128 21.69 -21.18 17.74
CA ALA A 128 21.54 -21.43 16.31
C ALA A 128 20.06 -21.44 15.87
N ALA A 129 19.16 -21.98 16.69
CA ALA A 129 17.71 -21.90 16.46
C ALA A 129 17.19 -20.45 16.46
N VAL A 130 17.69 -19.62 17.38
CA VAL A 130 17.36 -18.18 17.42
C VAL A 130 17.87 -17.47 16.17
N VAL A 131 19.11 -17.74 15.74
CA VAL A 131 19.66 -17.19 14.50
C VAL A 131 18.84 -17.61 13.28
N ALA A 132 18.46 -18.88 13.18
CA ALA A 132 17.56 -19.36 12.13
C ALA A 132 16.22 -18.62 12.16
N GLY A 133 15.63 -18.42 13.35
CA GLY A 133 14.42 -17.63 13.52
C GLY A 133 14.56 -16.18 13.07
N ILE A 134 15.68 -15.52 13.38
CA ILE A 134 15.95 -14.15 12.91
C ILE A 134 16.05 -14.10 11.38
N VAL A 135 16.73 -15.06 10.75
CA VAL A 135 16.87 -15.12 9.29
C VAL A 135 15.52 -15.29 8.61
N PHE A 136 14.72 -16.26 9.04
CA PHE A 136 13.39 -16.48 8.49
C PHE A 136 12.44 -15.33 8.80
N GLY A 137 12.50 -14.76 10.00
CA GLY A 137 11.72 -13.58 10.37
C GLY A 137 12.04 -12.38 9.48
N THR A 138 13.31 -12.12 9.21
CA THR A 138 13.75 -11.04 8.31
C THR A 138 13.27 -11.28 6.87
N ALA A 139 13.33 -12.51 6.38
CA ALA A 139 12.74 -12.86 5.08
C ALA A 139 11.21 -12.62 5.07
N GLY A 140 10.53 -12.97 6.18
CA GLY A 140 9.12 -12.66 6.41
C GLY A 140 8.82 -11.16 6.40
N MET A 141 9.70 -10.32 6.95
CA MET A 141 9.57 -8.86 6.90
C MET A 141 9.58 -8.33 5.48
N VAL A 142 10.52 -8.81 4.66
CA VAL A 142 10.60 -8.41 3.24
C VAL A 142 9.36 -8.87 2.48
N ALA A 143 8.91 -10.10 2.70
CA ALA A 143 7.69 -10.62 2.06
C ALA A 143 6.44 -9.82 2.45
N ALA A 144 6.27 -9.50 3.74
CA ALA A 144 5.17 -8.68 4.24
C ALA A 144 5.12 -7.32 3.55
N ASN A 145 6.28 -6.66 3.43
CA ASN A 145 6.40 -5.36 2.78
C ASN A 145 6.08 -5.40 1.29
N VAL A 146 6.51 -6.45 0.59
CA VAL A 146 6.17 -6.63 -0.84
C VAL A 146 4.66 -6.74 -1.00
N ILE A 147 4.00 -7.53 -0.15
CA ILE A 147 2.53 -7.69 -0.18
C ILE A 147 1.85 -6.36 0.14
N ASP A 148 2.29 -5.65 1.18
CA ASP A 148 1.73 -4.36 1.59
C ASP A 148 1.80 -3.33 0.44
N VAL A 149 2.99 -3.15 -0.13
CA VAL A 149 3.25 -2.19 -1.20
C VAL A 149 2.53 -2.56 -2.50
N ALA A 150 2.47 -3.86 -2.84
CA ALA A 150 1.93 -4.33 -4.12
C ALA A 150 0.42 -4.60 -4.10
N VAL A 151 -0.21 -4.76 -2.94
CA VAL A 151 -1.63 -5.11 -2.82
C VAL A 151 -2.41 -4.06 -2.04
N LEU A 152 -1.82 -3.50 -0.99
CA LEU A 152 -2.53 -2.60 -0.08
C LEU A 152 -2.31 -1.12 -0.40
N SER A 153 -1.42 -0.71 -1.31
CA SER A 153 -1.11 0.71 -1.53
C SER A 153 -1.78 1.35 -2.76
N PHE A 154 -3.09 1.15 -2.93
CA PHE A 154 -3.90 1.77 -4.01
C PHE A 154 -5.06 2.56 -3.44
N GLU A 155 -5.32 3.74 -3.96
CA GLU A 155 -6.51 4.54 -3.62
C GLU A 155 -7.38 4.78 -4.85
N GLU A 156 -8.69 4.88 -4.65
CA GLU A 156 -9.61 5.29 -5.71
C GLU A 156 -9.69 6.82 -5.72
N VAL A 157 -9.35 7.43 -6.85
CA VAL A 157 -9.42 8.88 -7.05
C VAL A 157 -10.48 9.18 -8.09
N GLU A 158 -11.40 10.10 -7.77
CA GLU A 158 -12.40 10.57 -8.72
C GLU A 158 -11.75 11.42 -9.81
N VAL A 159 -11.90 11.00 -11.07
CA VAL A 159 -11.38 11.72 -12.24
C VAL A 159 -12.53 12.45 -12.90
N SER A 160 -12.55 13.78 -12.77
CA SER A 160 -13.56 14.61 -13.42
C SER A 160 -13.40 14.55 -14.94
N ALA A 161 -14.42 14.02 -15.62
CA ALA A 161 -14.48 13.89 -17.08
C ALA A 161 -14.33 15.22 -17.86
N GLY A 162 -14.37 16.37 -17.17
CA GLY A 162 -14.30 17.71 -17.77
C GLY A 162 -12.91 18.35 -17.88
N SER A 163 -11.86 17.83 -17.23
CA SER A 163 -10.55 18.53 -17.17
C SER A 163 -9.67 18.34 -18.42
N ALA A 164 -9.94 17.31 -19.22
CA ALA A 164 -9.11 16.95 -20.39
C ALA A 164 -9.16 17.94 -21.57
N LYS A 165 -9.97 19.01 -21.52
CA LYS A 165 -10.07 20.00 -22.60
C LYS A 165 -9.34 21.33 -22.35
N ARG A 166 -8.66 21.53 -21.21
CA ARG A 166 -7.88 22.78 -20.99
C ARG A 166 -6.42 22.66 -21.43
N SER A 167 -6.23 23.10 -22.67
CA SER A 167 -5.02 23.62 -23.30
C SER A 167 -3.87 22.64 -23.55
N LEU A 168 -3.68 22.35 -24.85
CA LEU A 168 -2.38 22.28 -25.53
C LEU A 168 -1.55 23.59 -25.40
N GLY A 169 -1.70 24.31 -24.29
CA GLY A 169 -0.83 25.40 -23.94
C GLY A 169 0.43 24.78 -23.38
N VAL A 170 1.59 25.32 -23.78
CA VAL A 170 2.90 24.99 -23.21
C VAL A 170 2.92 25.48 -21.75
N GLY A 171 2.18 24.79 -20.88
CA GLY A 171 2.22 24.97 -19.44
C GLY A 171 3.46 24.28 -18.89
N PRO A 172 4.02 24.77 -17.77
CA PRO A 172 5.22 24.20 -17.17
C PRO A 172 5.03 22.70 -17.03
N ALA A 173 5.97 21.93 -17.60
CA ALA A 173 5.91 20.48 -17.71
C ALA A 173 5.26 19.88 -16.47
N GLN A 174 4.03 19.37 -16.60
CA GLN A 174 3.42 18.59 -15.55
C GLN A 174 4.37 17.43 -15.29
N TYR A 175 5.03 17.48 -14.14
CA TYR A 175 5.99 16.49 -13.72
C TYR A 175 5.21 15.21 -13.45
N VAL A 176 5.07 14.38 -14.49
CA VAL A 176 4.69 12.99 -14.31
C VAL A 176 5.95 12.33 -13.78
N PRO A 177 6.05 11.98 -12.48
CA PRO A 177 7.23 11.31 -11.98
C PRO A 177 7.50 10.09 -12.85
N ILE A 178 8.77 9.86 -13.20
CA ILE A 178 9.20 8.75 -14.06
C ILE A 178 8.66 7.38 -13.57
N PHE A 179 8.35 7.28 -12.29
CA PHE A 179 7.79 6.09 -11.64
C PHE A 179 6.27 5.90 -11.85
N GLN A 180 5.55 6.90 -12.36
CA GLN A 180 4.14 6.77 -12.79
C GLN A 180 3.99 6.19 -14.20
N TYR A 181 5.09 5.94 -14.92
CA TYR A 181 5.09 5.09 -16.13
C TYR A 181 4.96 3.59 -15.76
N GLY A 182 4.11 3.29 -14.78
CA GLY A 182 3.70 1.93 -14.47
C GLY A 182 2.52 1.59 -15.36
N GLY A 183 2.79 0.93 -16.49
CA GLY A 183 1.75 0.21 -17.21
C GLY A 183 1.03 -0.72 -16.23
N ARG A 184 -0.29 -0.88 -16.40
CA ARG A 184 -1.04 -1.95 -15.74
C ARG A 184 -0.29 -3.27 -15.99
N PHE A 185 0.28 -3.86 -14.93
CA PHE A 185 0.84 -5.21 -14.98
C PHE A 185 -0.27 -6.22 -14.74
#